data_AF-A0A803MVQ0-F1
#
_entry.id   AF-A0A803MVQ0-F1
#
_cell.length_a   1.000
_cell.length_b   1.000
_cell.length_c   1.000
_cell.angle_alpha   90.00
_cell.angle_beta   90.00
_cell.angle_gamma   90.00
#
_symmetry.space_group_name_H-M   'P 1'
#
loop_
_entity.id
_entity.type
_entity.pdbx_description
1 polymer ?
#
loop_
_entity_poly.entity_id
_entity_poly.type
_entity_poly.pdbx_seq_one_letter_code
_entity_poly.pdbx_strand_id
1 'polypeptide(L)'
;MALICAIWRGRNLVLFEGANPNMVALAGGFCRYVEDYGVYNARVREAGAQSKQGGVSKWLKPPTSVLKINVDAHVREGGEGGLGVVVRDEGGTILTTATKRVKSSDLECIKALAIRYACRLP
;
A
#
# COMPACT_ATOMS: atom_id res chain seq x y z
N MET A 1 -13.55 2.11 2.31
CA MET A 1 -12.38 1.81 1.47
C MET A 1 -12.48 2.48 0.09
N ALA A 2 -13.61 2.37 -0.62
CA ALA A 2 -13.80 2.91 -1.99
C ALA A 2 -13.36 4.37 -2.20
N LEU A 3 -13.78 5.31 -1.33
CA LEU A 3 -13.47 6.73 -1.50
C LEU A 3 -11.96 7.03 -1.35
N ILE A 4 -11.27 6.36 -0.42
CA ILE A 4 -9.82 6.50 -0.26
C ILE A 4 -9.09 6.00 -1.51
N CYS A 5 -9.53 4.86 -2.07
CA CYS A 5 -8.99 4.34 -3.32
C CYS A 5 -9.21 5.31 -4.49
N ALA A 6 -10.38 5.94 -4.57
CA ALA A 6 -10.69 6.93 -5.60
C ALA A 6 -9.81 8.19 -5.48
N ILE A 7 -9.64 8.72 -4.26
CA ILE A 7 -8.75 9.86 -4.01
C ILE A 7 -7.30 9.53 -4.37
N TRP A 8 -6.81 8.38 -3.90
CA TRP A 8 -5.44 7.93 -4.18
C TRP A 8 -5.21 7.73 -5.68
N ARG A 9 -6.13 7.03 -6.37
CA ARG A 9 -6.01 6.81 -7.81
C ARG A 9 -6.13 8.13 -8.59
N GLY A 10 -7.09 8.99 -8.24
CA GLY A 10 -7.26 10.28 -8.89
C GLY A 10 -6.02 11.16 -8.79
N ARG A 11 -5.41 11.23 -7.59
CA ARG A 11 -4.13 11.91 -7.39
C ARG A 11 -3.02 11.32 -8.26
N ASN A 12 -2.92 10.00 -8.34
CA ASN A 12 -1.87 9.35 -9.14
C ASN A 12 -2.06 9.55 -10.65
N LEU A 13 -3.30 9.52 -11.13
CA LEU A 13 -3.63 9.83 -12.53
C LEU A 13 -3.15 11.24 -12.91
N VAL A 14 -3.36 12.23 -12.04
CA VAL A 14 -2.89 13.60 -12.29
C VAL A 14 -1.36 13.70 -12.21
N LEU A 15 -0.75 13.17 -11.15
CA LEU A 15 0.67 13.37 -10.87
C LEU A 15 1.61 12.56 -11.77
N PHE A 16 1.21 11.33 -12.13
CA PHE A 16 2.09 10.39 -12.82
C PHE A 16 1.67 10.12 -14.26
N GLU A 17 0.39 10.25 -14.58
CA GLU A 17 -0.14 9.97 -15.92
C GLU A 17 -0.55 11.25 -16.67
N GLY A 18 -0.47 12.42 -16.03
CA GLY A 18 -0.85 13.71 -16.63
C GLY A 18 -2.35 13.79 -17.02
N ALA A 19 -3.18 12.92 -16.46
CA ALA A 19 -4.59 12.81 -16.78
C ALA A 19 -5.44 13.78 -15.95
N ASN A 20 -6.63 14.12 -16.45
CA ASN A 20 -7.63 14.90 -15.71
C ASN A 20 -8.89 14.04 -15.45
N PRO A 21 -8.89 13.21 -14.39
CA PRO A 21 -9.99 12.28 -14.14
C PRO A 21 -11.24 12.98 -13.63
N ASN A 22 -12.41 12.53 -14.08
CA ASN A 22 -13.67 12.87 -13.41
C ASN A 22 -13.74 12.14 -12.06
N MET A 23 -13.48 12.87 -10.98
CA MET A 23 -13.37 12.31 -9.64
C MET A 23 -14.67 11.68 -9.13
N VAL A 24 -15.82 12.20 -9.54
CA VAL A 24 -17.14 11.66 -9.16
C VAL A 24 -17.39 10.32 -9.84
N ALA A 25 -17.13 10.23 -11.14
CA ALA A 25 -17.25 8.98 -11.90
C ALA A 25 -16.26 7.92 -11.38
N LEU A 26 -15.03 8.32 -11.06
CA LEU A 26 -14.01 7.44 -10.49
C LEU A 26 -14.46 6.88 -9.14
N ALA A 27 -14.98 7.74 -8.24
CA ALA A 27 -15.51 7.31 -6.95
C ALA A 27 -16.71 6.36 -7.10
N GLY A 28 -17.65 6.67 -8.00
CA GLY A 28 -18.78 5.80 -8.32
C GLY A 28 -18.34 4.42 -8.82
N GLY A 29 -17.31 4.37 -9.66
CA GLY A 29 -16.70 3.12 -10.14
C GLY A 29 -16.12 2.27 -9.00
N PHE A 30 -15.40 2.89 -8.06
CA PHE A 30 -14.87 2.18 -6.89
C PHE A 30 -15.97 1.70 -5.92
N CYS A 31 -17.03 2.49 -5.73
CA CYS A 31 -18.18 2.05 -4.92
C CYS A 31 -18.83 0.80 -5.52
N ARG A 32 -19.13 0.84 -6.82
CA ARG A 32 -19.68 -0.31 -7.55
C ARG A 32 -18.76 -1.52 -7.49
N TYR A 33 -17.45 -1.31 -7.65
CA TYR A 33 -16.48 -2.41 -7.56
C TYR A 33 -16.49 -3.09 -6.18
N VAL A 34 -16.63 -2.33 -5.10
CA VAL A 34 -16.72 -2.90 -3.74
C VAL A 34 -18.02 -3.69 -3.56
N GLU A 35 -19.14 -3.20 -4.10
CA GLU A 35 -20.42 -3.90 -4.09
C GLU A 35 -20.35 -5.20 -4.89
N ASP A 36 -19.87 -5.14 -6.14
CA ASP A 36 -19.70 -6.28 -7.05
C ASP A 36 -18.80 -7.35 -6.40
N TYR A 37 -17.69 -6.93 -5.78
CA TYR A 37 -16.82 -7.84 -5.02
C TYR A 37 -17.53 -8.49 -3.84
N GLY A 38 -18.35 -7.74 -3.10
CA GLY A 38 -19.15 -8.26 -1.99
C GLY A 38 -20.09 -9.38 -2.44
N VAL A 39 -20.84 -9.15 -3.53
CA VAL A 39 -21.74 -10.14 -4.14
C VAL A 39 -20.98 -11.36 -4.62
N TYR A 40 -19.88 -11.16 -5.34
CA TYR A 40 -19.04 -12.26 -5.84
C TYR A 40 -18.48 -13.10 -4.70
N ASN A 41 -17.89 -12.46 -3.68
CA ASN A 41 -17.27 -13.13 -2.55
C ASN A 41 -18.28 -13.93 -1.73
N ALA A 42 -19.53 -13.45 -1.58
CA ALA A 42 -20.61 -14.21 -0.95
C ALA A 42 -20.87 -15.52 -1.71
N ARG A 43 -21.05 -15.45 -3.03
CA ARG A 43 -21.29 -16.63 -3.90
C ARG A 43 -20.15 -17.63 -3.88
N VAL A 44 -18.90 -17.16 -3.94
CA VAL A 44 -17.72 -18.04 -3.89
C VAL A 44 -17.54 -18.69 -2.53
N ARG A 45 -17.82 -17.98 -1.43
CA ARG A 45 -17.74 -18.55 -0.08
C ARG A 45 -18.81 -19.61 0.17
N GLU A 46 -20.02 -19.41 -0.36
CA GLU A 46 -21.10 -20.41 -0.31
C GLU A 46 -20.75 -21.67 -1.12
N ALA A 47 -20.14 -21.51 -2.30
CA ALA A 47 -19.69 -22.63 -3.14
C ALA A 47 -18.45 -23.37 -2.58
N GLY A 48 -17.70 -22.74 -1.66
CA GLY A 48 -16.41 -23.21 -1.16
C GLY A 48 -16.38 -23.51 0.34
N ALA A 49 -17.49 -23.96 0.93
CA ALA A 49 -17.61 -24.30 2.36
C ALA A 49 -16.80 -25.54 2.79
N GLN A 50 -15.51 -25.58 2.42
CA GLN A 50 -14.50 -26.40 3.07
C GLN A 50 -13.69 -25.51 4.02
N SER A 51 -13.46 -26.03 5.22
CA SER A 51 -12.87 -25.36 6.37
C SER A 51 -11.57 -24.61 6.04
N LYS A 52 -11.63 -23.29 5.95
CA LYS A 52 -10.42 -22.46 5.97
C LYS A 52 -9.96 -22.27 7.42
N GLN A 53 -9.30 -23.30 7.98
CA GLN A 53 -8.23 -23.06 8.94
C GLN A 53 -6.98 -22.57 8.18
N GLY A 54 -7.12 -21.46 7.48
CA GLY A 54 -5.99 -20.74 6.90
C GLY A 54 -5.79 -19.51 7.76
N GLY A 55 -4.69 -19.46 8.52
CA GLY A 55 -4.34 -18.32 9.34
C GLY A 55 -4.37 -17.05 8.50
N VAL A 56 -5.43 -16.26 8.63
CA VAL A 56 -5.48 -14.94 8.00
C VAL A 56 -4.40 -14.15 8.72
N SER A 57 -3.30 -13.88 8.02
CA SER A 57 -2.29 -12.91 8.45
C SER A 57 -2.95 -11.53 8.40
N LYS A 58 -3.77 -11.24 9.42
CA LYS A 58 -4.28 -9.91 9.65
C LYS A 58 -3.11 -9.09 10.16
N TRP A 59 -3.00 -7.86 9.68
CA TRP A 59 -2.03 -6.94 10.24
C TRP A 59 -2.31 -6.80 11.74
N LEU A 60 -1.29 -7.08 12.56
CA LEU A 60 -1.32 -6.87 14.00
C LEU A 60 -0.48 -5.62 14.31
N LYS A 61 -1.01 -4.78 15.20
CA LYS A 61 -0.24 -3.68 15.80
C LYS A 61 1.00 -4.25 16.50
N PRO A 62 2.13 -3.51 16.51
CA PRO A 62 3.31 -3.98 17.23
C PRO A 62 3.05 -4.08 18.75
N PRO A 63 3.83 -4.88 19.48
CA PRO A 63 3.79 -4.92 20.94
C PRO A 63 4.06 -3.54 21.56
N THR A 64 3.70 -3.38 22.83
CA THR A 64 3.97 -2.16 23.60
C THR A 64 5.45 -1.80 23.57
N SER A 65 5.76 -0.52 23.40
CA SER A 65 7.13 0.00 23.33
C SER A 65 7.95 -0.50 22.13
N VAL A 66 7.29 -1.03 21.09
CA VAL A 66 7.94 -1.46 19.84
C VAL A 66 7.45 -0.61 18.67
N LEU A 67 8.39 -0.05 17.92
CA LEU A 67 8.09 0.59 16.65
C LEU A 67 8.04 -0.44 15.52
N LYS A 68 7.01 -0.37 14.67
CA LYS A 68 6.95 -1.13 13.43
C LYS A 68 7.33 -0.23 12.27
N ILE A 69 8.39 -0.62 11.56
CA ILE A 69 8.90 0.08 10.39
C ILE A 69 8.55 -0.75 9.16
N ASN A 70 7.62 -0.25 8.36
CA ASN A 70 7.32 -0.81 7.04
C ASN A 70 8.17 -0.11 6.00
N VAL A 71 8.91 -0.87 5.20
CA VAL A 71 9.71 -0.35 4.09
C VAL A 71 9.22 -0.94 2.77
N ASP A 72 9.29 -0.14 1.71
CA ASP A 72 9.01 -0.57 0.35
C ASP A 72 9.97 0.08 -0.64
N ALA A 73 10.16 -0.57 -1.77
CA ALA A 73 11.13 -0.19 -2.79
C ALA A 73 10.58 -0.49 -4.18
N HIS A 74 10.76 0.44 -5.12
CA HIS A 74 10.44 0.22 -6.52
C HIS A 74 11.59 0.67 -7.42
N VAL A 75 11.73 -0.01 -8.55
CA VAL A 75 12.61 0.37 -9.66
C VAL A 75 11.77 1.05 -10.72
N ARG A 76 12.28 2.12 -11.32
CA ARG A 76 11.70 2.81 -12.47
C ARG A 76 12.56 2.53 -13.71
N GLU A 77 11.95 2.54 -14.88
CA GLU A 77 12.71 2.60 -16.14
C GLU A 77 13.67 3.79 -16.14
N GLY A 78 14.89 3.59 -16.66
CA GLY A 78 15.93 4.62 -16.68
C GLY A 78 16.94 4.59 -15.54
N GLY A 79 16.98 3.51 -14.73
CA GLY A 79 18.04 3.31 -13.73
C GLY A 79 17.85 4.07 -12.42
N GLU A 80 16.61 4.49 -12.14
CA GLU A 80 16.23 5.15 -10.90
C GLU A 80 15.37 4.21 -10.03
N GLY A 81 15.42 4.40 -8.72
CA GLY A 81 14.55 3.72 -7.78
C GLY A 81 13.97 4.67 -6.74
N GLY A 82 12.84 4.28 -6.16
CA GLY A 82 12.23 4.98 -5.04
C GLY A 82 12.15 4.11 -3.81
N LEU A 83 12.46 4.69 -2.67
CA LEU A 83 12.35 4.10 -1.35
C LEU A 83 11.17 4.73 -0.62
N GLY A 84 10.39 3.93 0.10
CA GLY A 84 9.30 4.38 0.96
C GLY A 84 9.42 3.76 2.36
N VAL A 85 9.14 4.57 3.39
CA VAL A 85 9.15 4.13 4.79
C VAL A 85 7.92 4.67 5.51
N VAL A 86 7.30 3.84 6.34
CA VAL A 86 6.25 4.21 7.28
C VAL A 86 6.61 3.65 8.66
N VAL A 87 6.74 4.53 9.65
CA VAL A 87 7.02 4.17 11.05
C VAL A 87 5.73 4.28 11.85
N ARG A 88 5.43 3.25 12.65
CA ARG A 88 4.25 3.20 13.51
C ARG A 88 4.57 2.82 14.95
N ASP A 89 3.80 3.36 15.88
CA ASP A 89 3.83 3.00 17.31
C ASP A 89 2.99 1.74 17.63
N GLU A 90 2.92 1.36 18.91
CA GLU A 90 2.10 0.28 19.45
C GLU A 90 0.58 0.50 19.31
N GLY A 91 0.14 1.75 19.16
CA GLY A 91 -1.22 2.11 18.80
C GLY A 91 -1.53 1.87 17.32
N GLY A 92 -0.51 1.66 16.50
CA GLY A 92 -0.61 1.64 15.05
C GLY A 92 -0.67 3.04 14.43
N THR A 93 -0.45 4.08 15.23
CA THR A 93 -0.38 5.48 14.81
C THR A 93 0.84 5.67 13.91
N ILE A 94 0.67 6.38 12.80
CA ILE A 94 1.80 6.75 11.94
C ILE A 94 2.55 7.89 12.61
N LEU A 95 3.79 7.63 13.02
CA LEU A 95 4.68 8.65 13.60
C LEU A 95 5.41 9.43 12.51
N THR A 96 5.97 8.70 11.54
CA THR A 96 6.81 9.27 10.47
C THR A 96 6.55 8.54 9.17
N THR A 97 6.55 9.28 8.06
CA THR A 97 6.66 8.72 6.71
C THR A 97 7.82 9.39 5.99
N ALA A 98 8.53 8.64 5.15
CA ALA A 98 9.69 9.15 4.44
C ALA A 98 9.82 8.53 3.06
N THR A 99 10.27 9.31 2.08
CA THR A 99 10.50 8.84 0.71
C THR A 99 11.82 9.37 0.17
N LYS A 100 12.54 8.56 -0.60
CA LYS A 100 13.81 8.98 -1.21
C LYS A 100 13.98 8.39 -2.61
N ARG A 101 14.45 9.20 -3.56
CA ARG A 101 14.91 8.72 -4.87
C ARG A 101 16.38 8.32 -4.81
N VAL A 102 16.74 7.24 -5.50
CA VAL A 102 18.10 6.70 -5.60
C VAL A 102 18.42 6.35 -7.06
N LYS A 103 19.71 6.38 -7.42
CA LYS A 103 20.19 5.90 -8.72
C LYS A 103 20.65 4.46 -8.59
N SER A 104 19.77 3.52 -8.91
CA SER A 104 20.04 2.09 -9.00
C SER A 104 18.89 1.45 -9.75
N SER A 105 19.20 0.43 -10.56
CA SER A 105 18.20 -0.44 -11.19
C SER A 105 18.13 -1.82 -10.52
N ASP A 106 19.02 -2.10 -9.58
CA ASP A 106 19.08 -3.40 -8.94
C ASP A 106 18.06 -3.49 -7.80
N LEU A 107 17.12 -4.42 -7.94
CA LEU A 107 16.00 -4.58 -7.03
C LEU A 107 16.48 -4.97 -5.61
N GLU A 108 17.49 -5.82 -5.51
CA GLU A 108 18.02 -6.27 -4.22
C GLU A 108 18.72 -5.13 -3.49
N CYS A 109 19.60 -4.40 -4.18
CA CYS A 109 20.22 -3.19 -3.64
C CYS A 109 19.18 -2.16 -3.17
N ILE A 110 18.13 -1.90 -3.94
CA ILE A 110 17.13 -0.89 -3.57
C ILE A 110 16.31 -1.34 -2.35
N LYS A 111 15.95 -2.62 -2.24
CA LYS A 111 15.30 -3.15 -1.03
C LYS A 111 16.19 -2.98 0.20
N ALA A 112 17.48 -3.31 0.10
CA ALA A 112 18.44 -3.11 1.18
C ALA A 112 18.61 -1.62 1.53
N LEU A 113 18.62 -0.74 0.52
CA LEU A 113 18.67 0.71 0.71
C LEU A 113 17.42 1.25 1.42
N ALA A 114 16.24 0.69 1.18
CA ALA A 114 15.01 1.09 1.88
C ALA A 114 15.12 0.79 3.39
N ILE A 115 15.62 -0.40 3.75
CA ILE A 115 15.88 -0.78 5.15
C ILE A 115 16.90 0.18 5.77
N ARG A 116 18.04 0.38 5.11
CA ARG A 116 19.10 1.28 5.60
C ARG A 116 18.60 2.72 5.74
N TYR A 117 17.75 3.18 4.83
CA TYR A 117 17.16 4.53 4.89
C TYR A 117 16.26 4.65 6.11
N ALA A 118 15.44 3.63 6.39
CA ALA A 118 14.56 3.61 7.53
C ALA A 118 15.31 3.65 8.88
N CYS A 119 16.40 2.89 9.00
CA CYS A 119 17.24 2.90 10.22
C CYS A 119 17.97 4.22 10.48
N ARG A 120 17.95 5.15 9.52
CA ARG A 120 18.58 6.48 9.62
C ARG A 120 17.58 7.60 9.80
N LEU A 121 16.29 7.28 9.89
CA LEU A 121 15.28 8.28 10.20
C LEU A 121 15.48 8.75 11.66
N PRO A 122 15.37 10.07 11.91
CA PRO A 122 15.47 10.63 13.25
C PRO A 122 14.30 10.18 14.14
#